data_AF-A0A7I8BNT0-F1
#
_entry.id   AF-A0A7I8BNT0-F1
#
_cell.length_a   1.000
_cell.length_b   1.000
_cell.length_c   1.000
_cell.angle_alpha   90.00
_cell.angle_beta   90.00
_cell.angle_gamma   90.00
#
_symmetry.space_group_name_H-M   'P 1'
#
loop_
_entity.id
_entity.type
_entity.pdbx_description
1 polymer ?
#
loop_
_entity_poly.entity_id
_entity_poly.type
_entity_poly.pdbx_seq_one_letter_code
_entity_poly.pdbx_strand_id
1 'polypeptide(L)'
;MTQAHIYQIFYSEPTRAILDKGFIPLDNVGQRPDWCEYWPIRNFLLGNELDDNAFYGFLSPKFAMKTNLEASDVYAFLATQPESTDIVSFSPFFDAGALFPNVFLQGRAEHPNAWESFVEIASLLTPGVDLRTLIMDSSNTVYCNYFVAKPRFWRHWFSQAEIIFNIAESNCSPLGHALNEGTRHNLSETPVKVFVIERLISLLLATQNGWRTVSFNPIALPLVYPNSARAAQELVMLDALKRSAVATGRGEYLTVYTQLRERVVAAM
;
A
#
# COMPACT_ATOMS: atom_id res chain seq x y z
N MET A 1 -17.43 19.37 8.96
CA MET A 1 -15.99 19.05 8.81
C MET A 1 -15.90 17.55 8.62
N THR A 2 -15.03 17.07 7.74
CA THR A 2 -14.77 15.63 7.58
C THR A 2 -14.23 15.08 8.90
N GLN A 3 -14.97 14.16 9.54
CA GLN A 3 -14.53 13.51 10.78
C GLN A 3 -13.50 12.43 10.42
N ALA A 4 -12.37 12.39 11.15
CA ALA A 4 -11.31 11.42 10.90
C ALA A 4 -10.64 10.98 12.21
N HIS A 5 -10.49 9.67 12.39
CA HIS A 5 -9.81 9.01 13.49
C HIS A 5 -8.56 8.34 12.95
N ILE A 6 -7.44 9.07 12.98
CA ILE A 6 -6.19 8.61 12.39
C ILE A 6 -5.24 8.19 13.51
N TYR A 7 -4.90 6.91 13.50
CA TYR A 7 -4.03 6.28 14.47
C TYR A 7 -2.61 6.18 13.95
N GLN A 8 -1.62 6.35 14.82
CA GLN A 8 -0.21 6.09 14.50
C GLN A 8 0.33 5.00 15.42
N ILE A 9 0.84 3.94 14.80
CA ILE A 9 1.28 2.72 15.48
C ILE A 9 2.64 2.97 16.16
N PHE A 10 2.87 2.39 17.33
CA PHE A 10 4.19 2.34 17.97
C PHE A 10 4.53 0.92 18.46
N TYR A 11 5.84 0.62 18.50
CA TYR A 11 6.39 -0.70 18.83
C TYR A 11 7.19 -0.71 20.13
N SER A 12 7.46 0.47 20.68
CA SER A 12 8.27 0.70 21.87
C SER A 12 8.09 2.14 22.37
N GLU A 13 8.47 2.43 23.61
CA GLU A 13 8.41 3.80 24.13
C GLU A 13 9.23 4.81 23.29
N PRO A 14 10.44 4.48 22.78
CA PRO A 14 11.14 5.35 21.83
C PRO A 14 10.34 5.65 20.56
N THR A 15 9.68 4.65 19.95
CA THR A 15 8.84 4.89 18.76
C THR A 15 7.57 5.67 19.09
N ARG A 16 7.03 5.52 20.32
CA ARG A 16 5.90 6.29 20.81
C ARG A 16 6.25 7.77 21.01
N ALA A 17 7.45 8.05 21.51
CA ALA A 17 7.91 9.41 21.82
C ALA A 17 8.09 10.29 20.57
N ILE A 18 8.27 9.67 19.39
CA ILE A 18 8.47 10.37 18.11
C ILE A 18 7.19 10.42 17.24
N LEU A 19 6.06 9.93 17.74
CA LEU A 19 4.79 10.02 17.01
C LEU A 19 4.36 11.47 16.82
N ASP A 20 3.64 11.72 15.73
CA ASP A 20 2.98 12.98 15.49
C ASP A 20 1.84 13.18 16.49
N LYS A 21 1.87 14.30 17.22
CA LYS A 21 0.90 14.61 18.27
C LYS A 21 -0.52 14.86 17.74
N GLY A 22 -0.68 15.08 16.44
CA GLY A 22 -1.99 15.21 15.79
C GLY A 22 -2.66 13.86 15.48
N PHE A 23 -1.95 12.74 15.62
CA PHE A 23 -2.51 11.41 15.47
C PHE A 23 -2.73 10.72 16.82
N ILE A 24 -3.62 9.73 16.82
CA ILE A 24 -3.98 8.96 18.01
C ILE A 24 -2.97 7.80 18.16
N PRO A 25 -2.22 7.70 19.26
CA PRO A 25 -1.27 6.60 19.43
C PRO A 25 -1.97 5.24 19.48
N LEU A 26 -1.43 4.24 18.77
CA LEU A 26 -1.94 2.86 18.76
C LEU A 26 -0.84 1.86 19.13
N ASP A 27 -1.07 1.10 20.19
CA ASP A 27 -0.06 0.23 20.81
C ASP A 27 0.13 -1.09 20.05
N ASN A 28 1.39 -1.42 19.78
CA ASN A 28 1.84 -2.72 19.27
C ASN A 28 3.10 -3.26 19.98
N VAL A 29 3.35 -2.82 21.23
CA VAL A 29 4.53 -3.22 22.02
C VAL A 29 4.42 -4.69 22.45
N GLY A 30 5.40 -5.51 22.06
CA GLY A 30 5.56 -6.87 22.57
C GLY A 30 4.44 -7.85 22.20
N GLN A 31 3.64 -7.53 21.18
CA GLN A 31 2.49 -8.35 20.77
C GLN A 31 2.90 -9.37 19.69
N ARG A 32 2.52 -9.15 18.43
CA ARG A 32 2.82 -10.03 17.28
C ARG A 32 3.73 -9.32 16.28
N PRO A 33 5.05 -9.23 16.55
CA PRO A 33 5.98 -8.54 15.66
C PRO A 33 6.04 -9.17 14.26
N ASP A 34 5.71 -10.46 14.13
CA ASP A 34 5.63 -11.19 12.86
C ASP A 34 4.47 -10.74 11.95
N TRP A 35 3.52 -9.97 12.48
CA TRP A 35 2.42 -9.35 11.75
C TRP A 35 2.58 -7.84 11.57
N CYS A 36 3.61 -7.23 12.16
CA CYS A 36 3.92 -5.80 12.06
C CYS A 36 2.67 -4.90 12.23
N GLU A 37 2.41 -4.01 11.28
CA GLU A 37 1.26 -3.08 11.31
C GLU A 37 -0.10 -3.78 11.21
N TYR A 38 -0.19 -5.01 10.69
CA TYR A 38 -1.49 -5.70 10.56
C TYR A 38 -2.12 -6.00 11.91
N TRP A 39 -1.31 -6.44 12.88
CA TRP A 39 -1.81 -6.88 14.18
C TRP A 39 -2.62 -5.82 14.95
N PRO A 40 -2.11 -4.59 15.16
CA PRO A 40 -2.88 -3.56 15.85
C PRO A 40 -4.11 -3.10 15.05
N ILE A 41 -4.04 -3.11 13.70
CA ILE A 41 -5.19 -2.82 12.84
C ILE A 41 -6.28 -3.87 13.06
N ARG A 42 -5.92 -5.16 13.02
CA ARG A 42 -6.82 -6.29 13.26
C ARG A 42 -7.48 -6.19 14.62
N ASN A 43 -6.70 -5.98 15.69
CA ASN A 43 -7.25 -5.86 17.04
C ASN A 43 -8.22 -4.68 17.17
N PHE A 44 -7.89 -3.55 16.53
CA PHE A 44 -8.77 -2.40 16.51
C PHE A 44 -10.10 -2.71 15.79
N LEU A 45 -10.05 -3.29 14.59
CA LEU A 45 -11.23 -3.59 13.78
C LEU A 45 -12.13 -4.68 14.39
N LEU A 46 -11.56 -5.60 15.18
CA LEU A 46 -12.34 -6.60 15.93
C LEU A 46 -12.95 -6.04 17.21
N GLY A 47 -12.27 -5.09 17.87
CA GLY A 47 -12.63 -4.61 19.21
C GLY A 47 -13.45 -3.33 19.24
N ASN A 48 -13.64 -2.65 18.11
CA ASN A 48 -14.27 -1.33 18.06
C ASN A 48 -15.37 -1.27 17.00
N GLU A 49 -16.44 -0.55 17.32
CA GLU A 49 -17.43 -0.11 16.35
C GLU A 49 -16.94 1.16 15.65
N LEU A 50 -17.12 1.22 14.33
CA LEU A 50 -16.67 2.36 13.51
C LEU A 50 -17.86 3.23 13.12
N ASP A 51 -17.69 4.55 13.18
CA ASP A 51 -18.63 5.53 12.64
C ASP A 51 -18.56 5.54 11.11
N ASP A 52 -19.64 5.10 10.46
CA ASP A 52 -19.75 4.98 8.99
C ASP A 52 -19.52 6.30 8.23
N ASN A 53 -19.62 7.45 8.92
CA ASN A 53 -19.40 8.77 8.33
C ASN A 53 -17.98 9.32 8.54
N ALA A 54 -17.14 8.65 9.33
CA ALA A 54 -15.78 9.07 9.61
C ALA A 54 -14.74 8.34 8.75
N PHE A 55 -13.60 8.96 8.54
CA PHE A 55 -12.40 8.29 8.02
C PHE A 55 -11.61 7.64 9.16
N TYR A 56 -11.02 6.48 8.88
CA TYR A 56 -10.09 5.81 9.77
C TYR A 56 -8.77 5.57 9.05
N GLY A 57 -7.64 5.79 9.73
CA GLY A 57 -6.31 5.47 9.22
C GLY A 57 -5.46 4.83 10.31
N PHE A 58 -4.55 3.98 9.90
CA PHE A 58 -3.61 3.32 10.81
C PHE A 58 -2.25 3.43 10.16
N LEU A 59 -1.45 4.41 10.59
CA LEU A 59 -0.21 4.80 9.93
C LEU A 59 1.00 4.24 10.69
N SER A 60 2.02 3.78 9.95
CA SER A 60 3.31 3.37 10.53
C SER A 60 3.99 4.56 11.24
N PRO A 61 4.80 4.32 12.30
CA PRO A 61 5.58 5.38 12.94
C PRO A 61 6.56 6.06 11.97
N LYS A 62 6.86 5.41 10.84
CA LYS A 62 7.70 5.95 9.76
C LYS A 62 6.97 6.89 8.79
N PHE A 63 5.69 7.20 9.02
CA PHE A 63 4.85 8.00 8.11
C PHE A 63 5.54 9.31 7.69
N ALA A 64 5.79 10.22 8.64
CA ALA A 64 6.42 11.52 8.35
C ALA A 64 7.79 11.38 7.67
N MET A 65 8.59 10.38 8.09
CA MET A 65 9.90 10.11 7.47
C MET A 65 9.79 9.68 6.00
N LYS A 66 8.75 8.91 5.63
CA LYS A 66 8.58 8.40 4.26
C LYS A 66 7.78 9.34 3.36
N THR A 67 6.92 10.19 3.93
CA THR A 67 6.01 11.04 3.16
C THR A 67 6.35 12.53 3.23
N ASN A 68 7.16 12.97 4.20
CA ASN A 68 7.32 14.38 4.59
C ASN A 68 5.98 15.08 4.93
N LEU A 69 4.96 14.31 5.32
CA LEU A 69 3.66 14.84 5.74
C LEU A 69 3.49 14.74 7.26
N GLU A 70 2.88 15.76 7.85
CA GLU A 70 2.43 15.78 9.24
C GLU A 70 0.90 15.63 9.31
N ALA A 71 0.38 15.46 10.52
CA ALA A 71 -1.05 15.33 10.75
C ALA A 71 -1.85 16.50 10.18
N SER A 72 -1.33 17.73 10.27
CA SER A 72 -1.97 18.91 9.70
C SER A 72 -2.18 18.80 8.19
N ASP A 73 -1.22 18.26 7.44
CA ASP A 73 -1.33 18.09 5.99
C ASP A 73 -2.39 17.05 5.63
N VAL A 74 -2.42 15.95 6.38
CA VAL A 74 -3.39 14.87 6.21
C VAL A 74 -4.82 15.36 6.46
N TYR A 75 -5.06 16.03 7.60
CA TYR A 75 -6.38 16.57 7.91
C TYR A 75 -6.79 17.70 6.96
N ALA A 76 -5.86 18.57 6.56
CA ALA A 76 -6.12 19.63 5.58
C ALA A 76 -6.53 19.04 4.23
N PHE A 77 -5.83 18.00 3.76
CA PHE A 77 -6.18 17.33 2.51
C PHE A 77 -7.52 16.58 2.61
N LEU A 78 -7.81 15.91 3.73
CA LEU A 78 -9.11 15.26 3.96
C LEU A 78 -10.28 16.23 3.96
N ALA A 79 -10.08 17.44 4.47
CA ALA A 79 -11.11 18.48 4.53
C ALA A 79 -11.50 19.01 3.14
N THR A 80 -10.68 18.81 2.11
CA THR A 80 -10.99 19.21 0.73
C THR A 80 -11.68 18.11 -0.09
N GLN A 81 -11.81 16.90 0.47
CA GLN A 81 -12.38 15.78 -0.28
C GLN A 81 -13.91 15.77 -0.26
N PRO A 82 -14.55 15.36 -1.37
CA PRO A 82 -15.97 15.11 -1.39
C PRO A 82 -16.40 14.08 -0.34
N GLU A 83 -17.60 14.23 0.22
CA GLU A 83 -18.20 13.24 1.12
C GLU A 83 -18.33 11.86 0.45
N SER A 84 -18.43 11.83 -0.88
CA SER A 84 -18.49 10.61 -1.68
C SER A 84 -17.17 9.82 -1.72
N THR A 85 -16.05 10.38 -1.27
CA THR A 85 -14.76 9.70 -1.23
C THR A 85 -14.77 8.55 -0.23
N ASP A 86 -14.34 7.37 -0.66
CA ASP A 86 -14.23 6.17 0.17
C ASP A 86 -12.84 6.06 0.81
N ILE A 87 -11.79 6.39 0.04
CA ILE A 87 -10.38 6.20 0.40
C ILE A 87 -9.57 7.43 0.03
N VAL A 88 -8.64 7.81 0.90
CA VAL A 88 -7.61 8.82 0.62
C VAL A 88 -6.23 8.21 0.84
N SER A 89 -5.40 8.21 -0.19
CA SER A 89 -4.03 7.68 -0.19
C SER A 89 -3.00 8.80 0.00
N PHE A 90 -1.94 8.49 0.75
CA PHE A 90 -0.75 9.32 0.97
C PHE A 90 0.52 8.56 0.55
N SER A 91 0.40 7.69 -0.45
CA SER A 91 1.47 6.80 -0.88
C SER A 91 2.68 7.56 -1.45
N PRO A 92 3.87 7.45 -0.85
CA PRO A 92 5.11 7.99 -1.39
C PRO A 92 5.63 7.07 -2.51
N PHE A 93 6.87 7.31 -2.95
CA PHE A 93 7.59 6.43 -3.89
C PHE A 93 6.92 6.36 -5.26
N PHE A 94 6.53 7.54 -5.77
CA PHE A 94 5.98 7.68 -7.11
C PHE A 94 6.90 7.10 -8.18
N ASP A 95 8.21 7.13 -7.97
CA ASP A 95 9.19 6.50 -8.85
C ASP A 95 9.06 4.98 -8.90
N ALA A 96 8.93 4.29 -7.76
CA ALA A 96 8.66 2.86 -7.74
C ALA A 96 7.31 2.54 -8.39
N GLY A 97 6.30 3.36 -8.08
CA GLY A 97 4.97 3.28 -8.69
C GLY A 97 5.05 3.42 -10.21
N ALA A 98 5.82 4.36 -10.74
CA ALA A 98 5.94 4.63 -12.17
C ALA A 98 6.84 3.61 -12.91
N LEU A 99 7.93 3.15 -12.29
CA LEU A 99 8.91 2.26 -12.91
C LEU A 99 8.43 0.83 -13.02
N PHE A 100 7.55 0.34 -12.15
CA PHE A 100 7.07 -1.04 -12.22
C PHE A 100 5.65 -1.10 -12.79
N PRO A 101 5.31 -2.15 -13.57
CA PRO A 101 3.94 -2.29 -14.07
C PRO A 101 2.93 -2.41 -12.93
N ASN A 102 3.31 -3.02 -11.81
CA ASN A 102 2.52 -3.08 -10.58
C ASN A 102 3.41 -3.32 -9.34
N VAL A 103 2.83 -3.14 -8.15
CA VAL A 103 3.53 -3.29 -6.86
C VAL A 103 4.02 -4.72 -6.58
N PHE A 104 3.44 -5.73 -7.22
CA PHE A 104 3.84 -7.14 -7.02
C PHE A 104 5.10 -7.47 -7.81
N LEU A 105 5.24 -6.96 -9.03
CA LEU A 105 6.46 -7.09 -9.81
C LEU A 105 7.61 -6.31 -9.19
N GLN A 106 7.31 -5.15 -8.57
CA GLN A 106 8.27 -4.45 -7.71
C GLN A 106 8.65 -5.31 -6.50
N GLY A 107 7.66 -5.87 -5.80
CA GLY A 107 7.91 -6.74 -4.64
C GLY A 107 8.75 -7.98 -4.98
N ARG A 108 8.55 -8.59 -6.16
CA ARG A 108 9.38 -9.70 -6.65
C ARG A 108 10.83 -9.30 -6.88
N ALA A 109 11.07 -8.09 -7.39
CA ALA A 109 12.43 -7.62 -7.64
C ALA A 109 13.23 -7.49 -6.33
N GLU A 110 12.57 -7.03 -5.26
CA GLU A 110 13.17 -6.89 -3.93
C GLU A 110 13.17 -8.21 -3.12
N HIS A 111 12.13 -9.04 -3.30
CA HIS A 111 11.88 -10.26 -2.54
C HIS A 111 11.50 -11.43 -3.48
N PRO A 112 12.45 -12.04 -4.19
CA PRO A 112 12.15 -13.08 -5.19
C PRO A 112 11.36 -14.28 -4.65
N ASN A 113 11.59 -14.68 -3.39
CA ASN A 113 10.90 -15.80 -2.75
C ASN A 113 9.42 -15.53 -2.46
N ALA A 114 8.99 -14.26 -2.45
CA ALA A 114 7.60 -13.91 -2.17
C ALA A 114 6.67 -14.05 -3.39
N TRP A 115 7.22 -14.20 -4.60
CA TRP A 115 6.43 -14.11 -5.84
C TRP A 115 5.31 -15.15 -5.94
N GLU A 116 5.59 -16.43 -5.64
CA GLU A 116 4.57 -17.47 -5.73
C GLU A 116 3.45 -17.23 -4.70
N SER A 117 3.79 -16.75 -3.50
CA SER A 117 2.79 -16.35 -2.50
C SER A 117 1.94 -15.18 -2.96
N PHE A 118 2.52 -14.18 -3.66
CA PHE A 118 1.75 -13.08 -4.25
C PHE A 118 0.74 -13.58 -5.28
N VAL A 119 1.18 -14.45 -6.19
CA VAL A 119 0.33 -15.00 -7.26
C VAL A 119 -0.81 -15.84 -6.70
N GLU A 120 -0.51 -16.73 -5.75
CA GLU A 120 -1.51 -17.61 -5.16
C GLU A 120 -2.55 -16.83 -4.34
N ILE A 121 -2.11 -15.88 -3.50
CA ILE A 121 -3.04 -15.02 -2.75
C ILE A 121 -3.88 -14.15 -3.69
N ALA A 122 -3.29 -13.52 -4.69
CA ALA A 122 -4.06 -12.70 -5.62
C ALA A 122 -5.14 -13.52 -6.35
N SER A 123 -4.81 -14.76 -6.73
CA SER A 123 -5.75 -15.68 -7.38
C SER A 123 -6.90 -16.09 -6.46
N LEU A 124 -6.62 -16.28 -5.17
CA LEU A 124 -7.63 -16.59 -4.15
C LEU A 124 -8.58 -15.40 -3.89
N LEU A 125 -8.03 -14.20 -3.77
CA LEU A 125 -8.81 -12.99 -3.43
C LEU A 125 -9.49 -12.35 -4.63
N THR A 126 -8.96 -12.56 -5.84
CA THR A 126 -9.52 -12.02 -7.08
C THR A 126 -9.36 -13.07 -8.21
N PRO A 127 -10.29 -14.03 -8.31
CA PRO A 127 -10.24 -15.04 -9.36
C PRO A 127 -10.14 -14.43 -10.75
N GLY A 128 -9.16 -14.89 -11.53
CA GLY A 128 -8.91 -14.42 -12.90
C GLY A 128 -7.92 -13.25 -13.02
N VAL A 129 -7.42 -12.69 -11.92
CA VAL A 129 -6.32 -11.71 -11.97
C VAL A 129 -5.01 -12.39 -12.36
N ASP A 130 -4.23 -11.77 -13.24
CA ASP A 130 -2.85 -12.18 -13.52
C ASP A 130 -1.88 -11.05 -13.17
N LEU A 131 -1.10 -11.25 -12.12
CA LEU A 131 -0.13 -10.26 -11.64
C LEU A 131 1.01 -9.98 -12.62
N ARG A 132 1.22 -10.84 -13.63
CA ARG A 132 2.25 -10.61 -14.67
C ARG A 132 1.81 -9.55 -15.68
N THR A 133 0.50 -9.40 -15.86
CA THR A 133 -0.10 -8.51 -16.87
C THR A 133 -0.94 -7.39 -16.27
N LEU A 134 -1.27 -7.46 -14.97
CA LEU A 134 -1.94 -6.39 -14.24
C LEU A 134 -1.11 -5.10 -14.30
N ILE A 135 -1.74 -4.02 -14.76
CA ILE A 135 -1.15 -2.68 -14.80
C ILE A 135 -1.78 -1.84 -13.70
N MET A 136 -0.92 -1.27 -12.85
CA MET A 136 -1.28 -0.31 -11.80
C MET A 136 -0.65 1.05 -12.11
N ASP A 137 -1.21 2.11 -11.54
CA ASP A 137 -0.74 3.48 -11.65
C ASP A 137 -0.94 4.23 -10.33
N SER A 138 -0.59 5.51 -10.30
CA SER A 138 -0.67 6.37 -9.11
C SER A 138 -2.07 6.50 -8.47
N SER A 139 -3.15 6.14 -9.16
CA SER A 139 -4.51 6.16 -8.62
C SER A 139 -4.91 4.91 -7.83
N ASN A 140 -4.20 3.80 -8.02
CA ASN A 140 -4.49 2.51 -7.38
C ASN A 140 -3.27 1.87 -6.70
N THR A 141 -2.11 2.55 -6.73
CA THR A 141 -0.89 2.12 -6.04
C THR A 141 -0.80 2.76 -4.67
N VAL A 142 -0.72 1.93 -3.62
CA VAL A 142 -0.48 2.35 -2.25
C VAL A 142 0.65 1.52 -1.65
N TYR A 143 1.71 2.20 -1.21
CA TYR A 143 2.83 1.63 -0.47
C TYR A 143 2.63 1.78 1.03
N CYS A 144 3.12 0.80 1.80
CA CYS A 144 2.92 0.72 3.24
C CYS A 144 1.43 0.76 3.62
N ASN A 145 1.12 1.24 4.82
CA ASN A 145 -0.24 1.46 5.34
C ASN A 145 -0.65 2.94 5.26
N TYR A 146 -0.24 3.65 4.20
CA TYR A 146 -0.40 5.12 4.10
C TYR A 146 -1.68 5.51 3.37
N PHE A 147 -2.80 5.11 3.96
CA PHE A 147 -4.14 5.51 3.52
C PHE A 147 -5.07 5.66 4.71
N VAL A 148 -6.13 6.43 4.49
CA VAL A 148 -7.31 6.49 5.36
C VAL A 148 -8.52 6.09 4.53
N ALA A 149 -9.50 5.44 5.15
CA ALA A 149 -10.69 5.02 4.45
C ALA A 149 -11.92 5.02 5.36
N LYS A 150 -13.09 5.04 4.75
CA LYS A 150 -14.37 4.86 5.46
C LYS A 150 -14.55 3.40 5.89
N PRO A 151 -15.38 3.14 6.93
CA PRO A 151 -15.58 1.79 7.46
C PRO A 151 -16.02 0.76 6.44
N ARG A 152 -16.81 1.16 5.42
CA ARG A 152 -17.21 0.26 4.32
C ARG A 152 -16.00 -0.38 3.63
N PHE A 153 -14.96 0.41 3.37
CA PHE A 153 -13.73 -0.12 2.78
C PHE A 153 -12.93 -0.92 3.80
N TRP A 154 -12.78 -0.44 5.03
CA TRP A 154 -12.04 -1.18 6.07
C TRP A 154 -12.63 -2.55 6.37
N ARG A 155 -13.96 -2.69 6.45
CA ARG A 155 -14.62 -3.99 6.63
C ARG A 155 -14.33 -4.93 5.47
N HIS A 156 -14.34 -4.42 4.23
CA HIS A 156 -14.02 -5.21 3.04
C HIS A 156 -12.55 -5.60 2.96
N TRP A 157 -11.63 -4.65 3.16
CA TRP A 157 -10.19 -4.94 3.23
C TRP A 157 -9.88 -5.95 4.33
N PHE A 158 -10.51 -5.80 5.50
CA PHE A 158 -10.32 -6.68 6.65
C PHE A 158 -10.82 -8.10 6.37
N SER A 159 -11.96 -8.27 5.70
CA SER A 159 -12.43 -9.61 5.34
C SER A 159 -11.45 -10.34 4.42
N GLN A 160 -10.79 -9.62 3.51
CA GLN A 160 -9.75 -10.21 2.65
C GLN A 160 -8.46 -10.48 3.42
N ALA A 161 -8.08 -9.58 4.32
CA ALA A 161 -6.91 -9.73 5.18
C ALA A 161 -7.05 -10.94 6.12
N GLU A 162 -8.24 -11.22 6.64
CA GLU A 162 -8.49 -12.39 7.49
C GLU A 162 -8.35 -13.73 6.74
N ILE A 163 -8.55 -13.75 5.42
CA ILE A 163 -8.26 -14.97 4.62
C ILE A 163 -6.74 -15.25 4.66
N ILE A 164 -5.92 -14.22 4.41
CA ILE A 164 -4.46 -14.32 4.48
C ILE A 164 -4.01 -14.71 5.89
N PHE A 165 -4.58 -14.05 6.91
CA PHE A 165 -4.31 -14.33 8.32
C PHE A 165 -4.57 -15.79 8.67
N ASN A 166 -5.74 -16.33 8.32
CA ASN A 166 -6.11 -17.70 8.64
C ASN A 166 -5.22 -18.73 7.93
N ILE A 167 -4.82 -18.49 6.68
CA ILE A 167 -3.88 -19.37 5.96
C ILE A 167 -2.50 -19.35 6.64
N ALA A 168 -1.99 -18.17 6.97
CA ALA A 168 -0.70 -18.04 7.62
C ALA A 168 -0.70 -18.64 9.05
N GLU A 169 -1.74 -18.40 9.86
CA GLU A 169 -1.78 -18.91 11.24
C GLU A 169 -2.07 -20.41 11.32
N SER A 170 -2.90 -20.95 10.42
CA SER A 170 -3.11 -22.40 10.34
C SER A 170 -1.83 -23.13 9.96
N ASN A 171 -1.01 -22.51 9.09
CA ASN A 171 0.31 -22.96 8.69
C ASN A 171 0.34 -24.46 8.30
N CYS A 172 -0.74 -24.95 7.69
CA CYS A 172 -0.93 -26.37 7.40
C CYS A 172 -0.92 -26.69 5.89
N SER A 173 -0.61 -25.71 5.06
CA SER A 173 -0.51 -25.82 3.60
C SER A 173 0.84 -25.27 3.11
N PRO A 174 1.29 -25.64 1.90
CA PRO A 174 2.48 -25.04 1.30
C PRO A 174 2.43 -23.51 1.27
N LEU A 175 1.27 -22.93 0.96
CA LEU A 175 1.06 -21.48 1.01
C LEU A 175 1.19 -20.93 2.44
N GLY A 176 0.62 -21.61 3.44
CA GLY A 176 0.76 -21.22 4.85
C GLY A 176 2.22 -21.19 5.30
N HIS A 177 3.00 -22.19 4.90
CA HIS A 177 4.44 -22.21 5.15
C HIS A 177 5.16 -21.06 4.44
N ALA A 178 4.92 -20.87 3.14
CA ALA A 178 5.55 -19.82 2.34
C ALA A 178 5.23 -18.41 2.86
N LEU A 179 4.01 -18.17 3.35
CA LEU A 179 3.62 -16.91 3.98
C LEU A 179 4.40 -16.60 5.27
N ASN A 180 4.83 -17.64 6.00
CA ASN A 180 5.62 -17.49 7.22
C ASN A 180 7.13 -17.54 6.98
N GLU A 181 7.58 -17.88 5.78
CA GLU A 181 9.00 -17.84 5.44
C GLU A 181 9.55 -16.42 5.51
N GLY A 182 10.75 -16.27 6.05
CA GLY A 182 11.45 -15.00 6.07
C GLY A 182 11.87 -14.57 4.67
N THR A 183 11.66 -13.30 4.35
CA THR A 183 12.37 -12.64 3.26
C THR A 183 13.27 -11.55 3.81
N ARG A 184 14.37 -11.27 3.11
CA ARG A 184 15.32 -10.23 3.51
C ARG A 184 14.67 -8.87 3.37
N HIS A 185 14.55 -8.14 4.47
CA HIS A 185 14.03 -6.78 4.46
C HIS A 185 14.82 -5.90 5.44
N ASN A 186 15.60 -4.97 4.90
CA ASN A 186 16.68 -4.30 5.64
C ASN A 186 17.67 -5.33 6.23
N LEU A 187 18.14 -5.09 7.46
CA LEU A 187 19.07 -5.95 8.20
C LEU A 187 18.36 -7.11 8.95
N SER A 188 17.06 -7.34 8.73
CA SER A 188 16.26 -8.33 9.44
C SER A 188 15.42 -9.19 8.49
N GLU A 189 15.06 -10.39 8.92
CA GLU A 189 14.06 -11.20 8.22
C GLU A 189 12.66 -10.73 8.60
N THR A 190 11.79 -10.55 7.60
CA THR A 190 10.38 -10.25 7.77
C THR A 190 9.56 -11.30 7.02
N PRO A 191 8.52 -11.91 7.61
CA PRO A 191 7.72 -12.92 6.93
C PRO A 191 7.02 -12.41 5.67
N VAL A 192 6.89 -13.25 4.64
CA VAL A 192 6.24 -12.90 3.35
C VAL A 192 4.82 -12.33 3.55
N LYS A 193 4.05 -12.84 4.51
CA LYS A 193 2.68 -12.37 4.81
C LYS A 193 2.57 -10.87 5.06
N VAL A 194 3.61 -10.23 5.60
CA VAL A 194 3.64 -8.77 5.82
C VAL A 194 3.60 -8.03 4.48
N PHE A 195 4.38 -8.49 3.49
CA PHE A 195 4.43 -7.89 2.15
C PHE A 195 3.16 -8.16 1.32
N VAL A 196 2.48 -9.28 1.61
CA VAL A 196 1.17 -9.59 1.04
C VAL A 196 0.12 -8.60 1.57
N ILE A 197 0.04 -8.42 2.89
CA ILE A 197 -0.90 -7.48 3.52
C ILE A 197 -0.66 -6.04 3.04
N GLU A 198 0.60 -5.61 2.94
CA GLU A 198 0.96 -4.28 2.43
C GLU A 198 0.38 -4.02 1.02
N ARG A 199 0.38 -5.03 0.14
CA ARG A 199 -0.07 -4.92 -1.25
C ARG A 199 -1.57 -5.13 -1.42
N LEU A 200 -2.27 -5.58 -0.37
CA LEU A 200 -3.69 -5.92 -0.44
C LEU A 200 -4.54 -4.74 -0.90
N ILE A 201 -4.32 -3.54 -0.37
CA ILE A 201 -5.07 -2.35 -0.81
C ILE A 201 -4.89 -2.10 -2.31
N SER A 202 -3.65 -2.17 -2.82
CA SER A 202 -3.37 -1.95 -4.24
C SER A 202 -4.06 -2.99 -5.12
N LEU A 203 -4.12 -4.26 -4.68
CA LEU A 203 -4.88 -5.30 -5.38
C LEU A 203 -6.36 -4.94 -5.47
N LEU A 204 -6.98 -4.60 -4.34
CA LEU A 204 -8.41 -4.27 -4.29
C LEU A 204 -8.73 -3.05 -5.15
N LEU A 205 -7.90 -2.00 -5.11
CA LEU A 205 -8.12 -0.80 -5.91
C LEU A 205 -7.93 -1.06 -7.41
N ALA A 206 -6.98 -1.91 -7.80
CA ALA A 206 -6.72 -2.22 -9.21
C ALA A 206 -7.76 -3.18 -9.81
N THR A 207 -8.47 -3.96 -8.99
CA THR A 207 -9.41 -5.00 -9.47
C THR A 207 -10.88 -4.66 -9.19
N GLN A 208 -11.17 -3.64 -8.37
CA GLN A 208 -12.53 -3.28 -7.96
C GLN A 208 -12.82 -1.80 -8.22
N ASN A 209 -13.41 -1.52 -9.39
CA ASN A 209 -13.70 -0.16 -9.85
C ASN A 209 -14.82 0.57 -9.08
N GLY A 210 -15.39 -0.04 -8.04
CA GLY A 210 -16.48 0.53 -7.23
C GLY A 210 -16.03 1.49 -6.13
N TRP A 211 -14.73 1.65 -5.92
CA TRP A 211 -14.16 2.49 -4.88
C TRP A 211 -13.84 3.89 -5.40
N ARG A 212 -14.26 4.93 -4.66
CA ARG A 212 -13.88 6.32 -4.94
C ARG A 212 -12.63 6.67 -4.16
N THR A 213 -11.49 6.57 -4.83
CA THR A 213 -10.18 6.85 -4.25
C THR A 213 -9.67 8.20 -4.72
N VAL A 214 -9.09 8.97 -3.79
CA VAL A 214 -8.29 10.15 -4.10
C VAL A 214 -6.88 9.96 -3.53
N SER A 215 -5.86 10.38 -4.25
CA SER A 215 -4.47 10.37 -3.76
C SER A 215 -4.02 11.81 -3.50
N PHE A 216 -3.35 12.03 -2.36
CA PHE A 216 -2.47 13.18 -2.23
C PHE A 216 -1.46 13.15 -3.37
N ASN A 217 -1.08 14.32 -3.90
CA ASN A 217 -0.21 14.39 -5.09
C ASN A 217 1.08 13.57 -4.88
N PRO A 218 1.19 12.37 -5.49
CA PRO A 218 2.28 11.46 -5.17
C PRO A 218 3.61 11.95 -5.76
N ILE A 219 3.55 12.79 -6.80
CA ILE A 219 4.72 13.43 -7.43
C ILE A 219 5.41 14.39 -6.45
N ALA A 220 4.66 14.96 -5.50
CA ALA A 220 5.20 15.87 -4.48
C ALA A 220 5.81 15.14 -3.27
N LEU A 221 5.68 13.81 -3.19
CA LEU A 221 6.17 13.01 -2.06
C LEU A 221 7.58 12.44 -2.33
N PRO A 222 8.32 12.05 -1.29
CA PRO A 222 9.66 11.47 -1.44
C PRO A 222 9.71 10.26 -2.39
N LEU A 223 10.79 10.20 -3.16
CA LEU A 223 11.14 9.09 -4.05
C LEU A 223 12.02 8.07 -3.32
N VAL A 224 12.03 6.81 -3.74
CA VAL A 224 12.81 5.74 -3.06
C VAL A 224 14.11 5.38 -3.77
N TYR A 225 14.15 5.42 -5.10
CA TYR A 225 15.30 4.99 -5.86
C TYR A 225 16.33 6.11 -6.02
N PRO A 226 17.64 5.81 -5.93
CA PRO A 226 18.69 6.78 -6.19
C PRO A 226 18.54 7.39 -7.59
N ASN A 227 18.88 8.67 -7.72
CA ASN A 227 18.85 9.41 -8.98
C ASN A 227 17.47 9.54 -9.67
N SER A 228 16.37 9.03 -9.10
CA SER A 228 15.01 9.18 -9.66
C SER A 228 14.63 10.63 -9.96
N ALA A 229 15.11 11.59 -9.16
CA ALA A 229 14.87 13.01 -9.38
C ALA A 229 15.42 13.54 -10.72
N ARG A 230 16.42 12.87 -11.32
CA ARG A 230 16.95 13.21 -12.65
C ARG A 230 16.00 12.85 -13.78
N ALA A 231 15.09 11.91 -13.53
CA ALA A 231 14.12 11.42 -14.50
C ALA A 231 12.68 11.84 -14.14
N ALA A 232 12.50 12.94 -13.41
CA ALA A 232 11.21 13.33 -12.85
C ALA A 232 10.11 13.49 -13.93
N GLN A 233 10.46 14.02 -15.12
CA GLN A 233 9.52 14.17 -16.22
C GLN A 233 9.12 12.81 -16.80
N GLU A 234 10.09 11.93 -16.98
CA GLU A 234 9.88 10.59 -17.51
C GLU A 234 9.06 9.72 -16.56
N LEU A 235 9.24 9.85 -15.24
CA LEU A 235 8.40 9.16 -14.25
C LEU A 235 6.92 9.57 -14.40
N VAL A 236 6.64 10.86 -14.62
CA VAL A 236 5.28 11.34 -14.91
C VAL A 236 4.75 10.76 -16.22
N MET A 237 5.59 10.69 -17.26
CA MET A 237 5.22 10.08 -18.54
C MET A 237 4.92 8.58 -18.38
N LEU A 238 5.72 7.84 -17.62
CA LEU A 238 5.53 6.41 -17.37
C LEU A 238 4.19 6.14 -16.69
N ASP A 239 3.85 6.88 -15.64
CA ASP A 239 2.54 6.76 -14.97
C ASP A 239 1.38 7.10 -15.92
N ALA A 240 1.51 8.20 -16.69
CA ALA A 240 0.50 8.61 -17.66
C ALA A 240 0.29 7.57 -18.77
N LEU A 241 1.35 6.89 -19.22
CA LEU A 241 1.26 5.79 -20.20
C LEU A 241 0.51 4.59 -19.62
N LYS A 242 0.76 4.22 -18.37
CA LYS A 242 0.01 3.15 -17.69
C LYS A 242 -1.47 3.49 -17.54
N ARG A 243 -1.77 4.71 -17.09
CA ARG A 243 -3.15 5.21 -17.01
C ARG A 243 -3.86 5.17 -18.36
N SER A 244 -3.17 5.61 -19.42
CA SER A 244 -3.71 5.61 -20.78
C SER A 244 -3.94 4.19 -21.32
N ALA A 245 -3.02 3.26 -21.05
CA ALA A 245 -3.16 1.85 -21.39
C ALA A 245 -4.42 1.25 -20.75
N VAL A 246 -4.60 1.44 -19.43
CA VAL A 246 -5.76 0.92 -18.69
C VAL A 246 -7.06 1.57 -19.17
N ALA A 247 -7.08 2.90 -19.33
CA ALA A 247 -8.30 3.63 -19.71
C ALA A 247 -8.78 3.33 -21.13
N THR A 248 -7.87 2.99 -22.05
CA THR A 248 -8.20 2.82 -23.47
C THR A 248 -8.15 1.37 -23.96
N GLY A 249 -7.50 0.47 -23.20
CA GLY A 249 -7.23 -0.90 -23.62
C GLY A 249 -6.21 -1.03 -24.76
N ARG A 250 -5.49 0.04 -25.10
CA ARG A 250 -4.55 0.08 -26.23
C ARG A 250 -3.14 -0.33 -25.81
N GLY A 251 -2.63 -1.40 -26.41
CA GLY A 251 -1.30 -1.96 -26.09
C GLY A 251 -0.13 -1.06 -26.50
N GLU A 252 -0.33 -0.12 -27.43
CA GLU A 252 0.68 0.83 -27.89
C GLU A 252 1.25 1.67 -26.74
N TYR A 253 0.42 2.04 -25.78
CA TYR A 253 0.87 2.75 -24.58
C TYR A 253 1.83 1.91 -23.75
N LEU A 254 1.61 0.59 -23.64
CA LEU A 254 2.52 -0.32 -22.92
C LEU A 254 3.82 -0.58 -23.68
N THR A 255 3.77 -0.59 -25.02
CA THR A 255 4.98 -0.64 -25.85
C THR A 255 5.86 0.59 -25.59
N VAL A 256 5.27 1.79 -25.63
CA VAL A 256 6.00 3.04 -25.37
C VAL A 256 6.47 3.11 -23.91
N TYR A 257 5.65 2.68 -22.96
CA TYR A 257 6.02 2.57 -21.54
C TYR A 257 7.27 1.71 -21.37
N THR A 258 7.30 0.53 -21.99
CA THR A 258 8.43 -0.41 -21.86
C THR A 258 9.72 0.22 -22.39
N GLN A 259 9.67 0.81 -23.59
CA GLN A 259 10.83 1.47 -24.21
C GLN A 259 11.32 2.69 -23.41
N LEU A 260 10.40 3.52 -22.90
CA LEU A 260 10.76 4.67 -22.07
C LEU A 260 11.37 4.21 -20.74
N ARG A 261 10.75 3.22 -20.09
CA ARG A 261 11.21 2.67 -18.81
C ARG A 261 12.63 2.13 -18.92
N GLU A 262 12.93 1.37 -19.97
CA GLU A 262 14.29 0.84 -20.19
C GLU A 262 15.34 1.96 -20.29
N ARG A 263 15.02 3.05 -21.01
CA ARG A 263 15.91 4.21 -21.10
C ARG A 263 16.08 4.93 -19.75
N VAL A 264 15.00 5.09 -19.00
CA VAL A 264 15.04 5.73 -17.67
C VAL A 264 15.89 4.91 -16.71
N VAL A 265 15.65 3.60 -16.63
CA VAL A 265 16.41 2.69 -15.76
C VAL A 265 17.89 2.66 -16.13
N ALA A 266 18.22 2.76 -17.42
CA ALA A 266 19.62 2.82 -17.86
C ALA A 266 20.33 4.16 -17.54
N ALA A 267 19.56 5.23 -17.29
CA ALA A 267 20.08 6.57 -17.05
C ALA A 267 20.09 6.99 -15.56
N MET A 268 19.40 6.25 -14.69
CA MET A 268 19.39 6.42 -13.24
C MET A 268 20.59 5.75 -12.58
#